data_AF-A0A316VCC2-F1
#
_entry.id   AF-A0A316VCC2-F1
#
_cell.length_a   1.000
_cell.length_b   1.000
_cell.length_c   1.000
_cell.angle_alpha   90.00
_cell.angle_beta   90.00
_cell.angle_gamma   90.00
#
_symmetry.space_group_name_H-M   'P 1'
#
loop_
_entity.id
_entity.type
_entity.pdbx_description
1 polymer ?
#
loop_
_entity_poly.entity_id
_entity_poly.type
_entity_poly.pdbx_seq_one_letter_code
_entity_poly.pdbx_strand_id
1 'polypeptide(L)'
;MQSQKTRMTVRQLRNGRWQSPIASASLSAVRSVPNRAYAASSSQRSYSTMPNQSQVVNTFGAPFKEFIMTISRIARIIVFGATGIAVIGVAGFEGTHQYIEHVAMPKLQLGSGVLEDGESVNSRKDDDKWGWKHDYGEDEWVGKNKKGTDSRLGIRGRHQLRAAWIATFWGGGVKPSNYVAGGAGMPEVGYMSQASSATQFHVEEGLNSSEALLRAALETAEEKGIRLPDIAALRAGSASTSGLALPNQSIDKTAVMLEYRLASIRERLGTPGALRGALAGYTRLYDALAGLDATNKSMKEEGHISGQPVVRSDRLVRLATKVGQLHELVGNRSEAEGWLNRAISLAGGGAIEEQNAQEPGGSRKDLIKNEILAGGTGMLSRTPVEVQEAKGTLQTKSAASSESDASAPVDTLPSPGLTRSLISSLLALSAFNAQPSDRNALERALQYQASALRLTRVEMGRSAIAGPDKDDSGAQLHQLWITYHDGLACVHVGETMHGLQTSKGAGARSVNALLSTVGLGSSAQQKQGQTIAWLDEARERAQLVLDNLSKTKTRRPGEKVELLKKWEDSSLEEQIQAKRLLRDSVRLRDAIDDMKYILSVKQTK
;
A
#
# COMPACT_ATOMS: atom_id res chain seq x y z
N MET A 1 5.37 -37.20 -42.43
CA MET A 1 5.85 -37.16 -41.03
C MET A 1 4.68 -36.78 -40.13
N GLN A 2 3.98 -37.78 -39.63
CA GLN A 2 2.85 -37.64 -38.69
C GLN A 2 3.40 -37.53 -37.27
N SER A 3 2.98 -36.51 -36.52
CA SER A 3 3.20 -36.45 -35.07
C SER A 3 1.85 -36.54 -34.38
N GLN A 4 1.52 -37.76 -33.95
CA GLN A 4 0.44 -38.03 -33.01
C GLN A 4 0.81 -37.44 -31.65
N LYS A 5 0.00 -36.51 -31.13
CA LYS A 5 0.04 -36.10 -29.72
C LYS A 5 -1.18 -36.68 -29.01
N THR A 6 -0.87 -37.66 -28.17
CA THR A 6 -1.73 -38.38 -27.25
C THR A 6 -2.43 -37.41 -26.30
N ARG A 7 -3.77 -37.37 -26.35
CA ARG A 7 -4.62 -36.73 -25.33
C ARG A 7 -4.70 -37.66 -24.11
N MET A 8 -4.17 -37.24 -22.96
CA MET A 8 -4.53 -37.84 -21.68
C MET A 8 -5.74 -37.12 -21.09
N THR A 9 -6.86 -37.84 -21.05
CA THR A 9 -8.10 -37.51 -20.36
C THR A 9 -7.92 -37.73 -18.86
N VAL A 10 -7.98 -36.66 -18.06
CA VAL A 10 -8.08 -36.78 -16.59
C VAL A 10 -9.52 -37.10 -16.24
N ARG A 11 -9.72 -38.35 -15.82
CA ARG A 11 -10.99 -38.96 -15.43
C ARG A 11 -11.26 -38.68 -13.95
N GLN A 12 -12.51 -38.36 -13.64
CA GLN A 12 -13.09 -38.23 -12.31
C GLN A 12 -12.75 -39.40 -11.36
N LEU A 13 -12.39 -39.08 -10.12
CA LEU A 13 -12.52 -39.94 -8.93
C LEU A 13 -12.96 -39.00 -7.79
N ARG A 14 -14.25 -38.95 -7.40
CA ARG A 14 -15.04 -39.90 -6.58
C ARG A 14 -14.51 -40.02 -5.14
N ASN A 15 -15.20 -39.30 -4.26
CA ASN A 15 -15.36 -39.44 -2.80
C ASN A 15 -14.49 -40.51 -2.09
N GLY A 16 -13.41 -40.06 -1.45
CA GLY A 16 -12.68 -40.82 -0.44
C GLY A 16 -13.19 -40.49 0.96
N ARG A 17 -14.09 -41.33 1.47
CA ARG A 17 -14.55 -41.34 2.87
C ARG A 17 -13.41 -41.85 3.75
N TRP A 18 -12.86 -41.01 4.61
CA TRP A 18 -11.90 -41.43 5.63
C TRP A 18 -12.64 -42.21 6.73
N GLN A 19 -12.59 -43.53 6.66
CA GLN A 19 -12.90 -44.41 7.78
C GLN A 19 -11.59 -44.70 8.53
N SER A 20 -11.56 -44.36 9.81
CA SER A 20 -10.50 -44.73 10.74
C SER A 20 -10.54 -46.24 10.99
N PRO A 21 -9.40 -46.95 10.99
CA PRO A 21 -9.36 -48.34 11.42
C PRO A 21 -9.40 -48.40 12.95
N ILE A 22 -10.50 -48.91 13.49
CA ILE A 22 -10.56 -49.43 14.86
C ILE A 22 -9.75 -50.73 14.86
N ALA A 23 -8.56 -50.69 15.45
CA ALA A 23 -7.79 -51.89 15.75
C ALA A 23 -8.49 -52.64 16.90
N SER A 24 -9.38 -53.56 16.54
CA SER A 24 -9.90 -54.60 17.43
C SER A 24 -8.80 -55.65 17.64
N ALA A 25 -8.13 -55.58 18.79
CA ALA A 25 -7.20 -56.61 19.23
C ALA A 25 -7.96 -57.85 19.71
N SER A 26 -7.47 -58.97 19.22
CA SER A 26 -8.01 -60.32 19.23
C SER A 26 -7.86 -61.01 20.59
N LEU A 27 -8.98 -61.61 21.03
CA LEU A 27 -9.12 -62.91 21.69
C LEU A 27 -7.85 -63.55 22.28
N SER A 28 -7.69 -63.43 23.59
CA SER A 28 -6.79 -64.25 24.39
C SER A 28 -7.56 -65.43 25.01
N ALA A 29 -7.22 -66.63 24.53
CA ALA A 29 -7.19 -67.92 25.20
C ALA A 29 -8.20 -68.21 26.34
N VAL A 30 -9.21 -69.00 26.00
CA VAL A 30 -9.90 -69.92 26.92
C VAL A 30 -8.86 -70.90 27.47
N ARG A 31 -8.56 -70.83 28.77
CA ARG A 31 -7.76 -71.84 29.48
C ARG A 31 -8.65 -72.56 30.49
N SER A 32 -8.65 -73.86 30.35
CA SER A 32 -9.43 -74.86 31.08
C SER A 32 -9.22 -74.81 32.60
N VAL A 33 -10.33 -75.01 33.31
CA VAL A 33 -10.42 -75.28 34.74
C VAL A 33 -10.07 -76.76 34.97
N PRO A 34 -9.08 -77.10 35.81
CA PRO A 34 -9.02 -78.42 36.42
C PRO A 34 -9.81 -78.40 37.74
N ASN A 35 -10.87 -79.21 37.76
CA ASN A 35 -11.45 -79.78 38.97
C ASN A 35 -10.33 -80.42 39.79
N ARG A 36 -10.10 -79.96 41.03
CA ARG A 36 -9.32 -80.74 42.00
C ARG A 36 -10.04 -80.81 43.34
N ALA A 37 -10.24 -82.07 43.71
CA ALA A 37 -10.97 -82.61 44.83
C ALA A 37 -10.69 -81.96 46.19
N TYR A 38 -11.76 -81.99 46.98
CA TYR A 38 -11.82 -81.86 48.43
C TYR A 38 -10.76 -82.72 49.13
N ALA A 39 -9.96 -82.10 49.99
CA ALA A 39 -9.32 -82.75 51.13
C ALA A 39 -9.59 -81.89 52.36
N ALA A 40 -10.54 -82.35 53.18
CA ALA A 40 -10.84 -81.78 54.46
C ALA A 40 -9.64 -81.98 55.41
N SER A 41 -9.01 -80.89 55.84
CA SER A 41 -8.20 -80.89 57.06
C SER A 41 -8.76 -79.83 58.00
N SER A 42 -9.41 -80.31 59.05
CA SER A 42 -9.91 -79.51 60.17
C SER A 42 -8.73 -79.07 61.04
N SER A 43 -8.04 -78.00 60.64
CA SER A 43 -7.19 -77.26 61.57
C SER A 43 -8.04 -76.26 62.34
N GLN A 44 -8.21 -76.53 63.64
CA GLN A 44 -8.87 -75.64 64.59
C GLN A 44 -8.23 -74.25 64.53
N ARG A 45 -8.99 -73.26 64.04
CA ARG A 45 -8.59 -71.85 64.10
C ARG A 45 -8.65 -71.40 65.55
N SER A 46 -7.49 -71.19 66.14
CA SER A 46 -7.38 -70.38 67.36
C SER A 46 -7.79 -68.96 67.00
N TYR A 47 -8.97 -68.53 67.48
CA TYR A 47 -9.38 -67.14 67.44
C TYR A 47 -8.51 -66.35 68.42
N SER A 48 -7.40 -65.83 67.93
CA SER A 48 -6.68 -64.76 68.62
C SER A 48 -7.57 -63.52 68.60
N THR A 49 -8.15 -63.19 69.75
CA THR A 49 -8.98 -62.00 69.97
C THR A 49 -8.15 -60.74 70.23
N MET A 50 -6.82 -60.80 70.07
CA MET A 50 -6.00 -59.59 70.10
C MET A 50 -6.07 -58.91 68.74
N PRO A 51 -6.52 -57.64 68.65
CA PRO A 51 -6.57 -56.90 67.41
C PRO A 51 -5.15 -56.82 66.84
N ASN A 52 -4.91 -57.55 65.76
CA ASN A 52 -3.62 -57.56 65.12
C ASN A 52 -3.39 -56.17 64.53
N GLN A 53 -2.63 -55.32 65.23
CA GLN A 53 -2.38 -53.94 64.83
C GLN A 53 -1.81 -53.87 63.40
N SER A 54 -1.09 -54.91 62.97
CA SER A 54 -0.61 -55.05 61.59
C SER A 54 -1.75 -55.20 60.58
N GLN A 55 -2.87 -55.84 60.92
CA GLN A 55 -4.04 -55.94 60.04
C GLN A 55 -4.76 -54.60 59.91
N VAL A 56 -4.93 -53.83 60.99
CA VAL A 56 -5.56 -52.51 60.92
C VAL A 56 -4.70 -51.55 60.08
N VAL A 57 -3.38 -51.53 60.32
CA VAL A 57 -2.44 -50.69 59.54
C VAL A 57 -2.41 -51.13 58.07
N ASN A 58 -2.47 -52.42 57.77
CA ASN A 58 -2.49 -52.88 56.37
C ASN A 58 -3.82 -52.60 55.67
N THR A 59 -4.95 -52.69 56.38
CA THR A 59 -6.28 -52.50 55.79
C THR A 59 -6.53 -51.02 55.45
N PHE A 60 -6.00 -50.08 56.24
CA PHE A 60 -6.12 -48.64 55.95
C PHE A 60 -4.91 -48.06 55.20
N GLY A 61 -3.71 -48.60 55.42
CA GLY A 61 -2.47 -48.09 54.82
C GLY A 61 -2.35 -48.40 53.33
N ALA A 62 -2.77 -49.60 52.89
CA ALA A 62 -2.74 -49.97 51.48
C ALA A 62 -3.62 -49.06 50.59
N PRO A 63 -4.92 -48.85 50.87
CA PRO A 63 -5.77 -47.98 50.05
C PRO A 63 -5.34 -46.51 50.13
N PHE A 64 -4.86 -46.04 51.29
CA PHE A 64 -4.33 -44.68 51.40
C PHE A 64 -3.08 -44.47 50.55
N LYS A 65 -2.15 -45.44 50.54
CA LYS A 65 -0.96 -45.40 49.68
C LYS A 65 -1.35 -45.38 48.19
N GLU A 66 -2.31 -46.20 47.78
CA GLU A 66 -2.82 -46.21 46.40
C GLU A 66 -3.50 -44.88 46.01
N PHE A 67 -4.25 -44.27 46.93
CA PHE A 67 -4.83 -42.94 46.75
C PHE A 67 -3.75 -41.87 46.54
N ILE A 68 -2.74 -41.82 47.40
CA ILE A 68 -1.62 -40.88 47.28
C ILE A 68 -0.84 -41.10 45.98
N MET A 69 -0.59 -42.36 45.59
CA MET A 69 0.05 -42.65 44.29
C MET A 69 -0.81 -42.21 43.10
N THR A 70 -2.13 -42.40 43.19
CA THR A 70 -3.07 -42.00 42.13
C THR A 70 -3.12 -40.49 42.00
N ILE A 71 -3.23 -39.76 43.12
CA ILE A 71 -3.14 -38.29 43.12
C ILE A 71 -1.81 -37.83 42.55
N SER A 72 -0.69 -38.41 42.99
CA SER A 72 0.64 -38.05 42.49
C SER A 72 0.75 -38.26 40.97
N ARG A 73 0.18 -39.34 40.46
CA ARG A 73 0.14 -39.62 39.01
C ARG A 73 -0.72 -38.60 38.26
N ILE A 74 -1.91 -38.28 38.77
CA ILE A 74 -2.79 -37.27 38.18
C ILE A 74 -2.13 -35.90 38.21
N ALA A 75 -1.51 -35.51 39.33
CA ALA A 75 -0.83 -34.23 39.46
C ALA A 75 0.33 -34.10 38.45
N ARG A 76 1.12 -35.17 38.27
CA ARG A 76 2.17 -35.19 37.25
C ARG A 76 1.61 -35.06 35.84
N ILE A 77 0.53 -35.77 35.50
CA ILE A 77 -0.11 -35.64 34.18
C ILE A 77 -0.62 -34.22 33.95
N ILE A 78 -1.22 -33.59 34.96
CA ILE A 78 -1.69 -32.19 34.87
C ILE A 78 -0.51 -31.23 34.69
N VAL A 79 0.55 -31.37 35.49
CA VAL A 79 1.74 -30.50 35.41
C VAL A 79 2.44 -30.69 34.06
N PHE A 80 2.73 -31.92 33.64
CA PHE A 80 3.36 -32.18 32.35
C PHE A 80 2.47 -31.77 31.17
N GLY A 81 1.15 -31.95 31.29
CA GLY A 81 0.18 -31.48 30.31
C GLY A 81 0.18 -29.96 30.20
N ALA A 82 0.08 -29.25 31.32
CA ALA A 82 0.10 -27.79 31.37
C ALA A 82 1.43 -27.22 30.86
N THR A 83 2.57 -27.78 31.29
CA THR A 83 3.89 -27.39 30.79
C THR A 83 4.02 -27.68 29.29
N GLY A 84 3.54 -28.83 28.82
CA GLY A 84 3.54 -29.16 27.39
C GLY A 84 2.75 -28.15 26.56
N ILE A 85 1.54 -27.80 26.99
CA ILE A 85 0.70 -26.78 26.34
C ILE A 85 1.40 -25.42 26.36
N ALA A 86 1.99 -25.03 27.49
CA ALA A 86 2.71 -23.76 27.61
C ALA A 86 3.91 -23.68 26.67
N VAL A 87 4.73 -24.74 26.59
CA VAL A 87 5.90 -24.81 25.69
C VAL A 87 5.47 -24.75 24.22
N ILE A 88 4.45 -25.52 23.83
CA ILE A 88 3.90 -25.49 22.47
C ILE A 88 3.34 -24.11 22.13
N GLY A 89 2.65 -23.46 23.08
CA GLY A 89 2.11 -22.12 22.92
C GLY A 89 3.20 -21.07 22.68
N VAL A 90 4.25 -21.07 23.51
CA VAL A 90 5.40 -20.15 23.36
C VAL A 90 6.15 -20.41 22.06
N ALA A 91 6.39 -21.68 21.71
CA ALA A 91 7.05 -22.04 20.45
C ALA A 91 6.24 -21.64 19.22
N GLY A 92 4.91 -21.82 19.25
CA GLY A 92 4.01 -21.38 18.20
C GLY A 92 3.97 -19.86 18.06
N PHE A 93 3.95 -19.14 19.19
CA PHE A 93 4.00 -17.68 19.23
C PHE A 93 5.28 -17.13 18.60
N GLU A 94 6.45 -17.54 19.09
CA GLU A 94 7.74 -17.08 18.54
C GLU A 94 7.93 -17.56 17.09
N GLY A 95 7.56 -18.81 16.80
CA GLY A 95 7.63 -19.37 15.45
C GLY A 95 6.81 -18.58 14.44
N THR A 96 5.63 -18.09 14.84
CA THR A 96 4.79 -17.21 14.00
C THR A 96 5.52 -15.89 13.73
N HIS A 97 6.06 -15.27 14.77
CA HIS A 97 6.82 -14.03 14.65
C HIS A 97 8.07 -14.18 13.77
N GLN A 98 8.79 -15.30 13.86
CA GLN A 98 9.95 -15.59 13.01
C GLN A 98 9.55 -15.89 11.56
N TYR A 99 8.43 -16.58 11.34
CA TYR A 99 7.87 -16.79 10.01
C TYR A 99 7.55 -15.46 9.33
N ILE A 100 6.97 -14.50 10.05
CA ILE A 100 6.64 -13.18 9.48
C ILE A 100 7.90 -12.41 9.14
N GLU A 101 8.86 -12.35 10.06
CA GLU A 101 10.15 -11.67 9.88
C GLU A 101 10.90 -12.18 8.63
N HIS A 102 10.86 -13.49 8.39
CA HIS A 102 11.71 -14.14 7.39
C HIS A 102 11.00 -14.61 6.12
N VAL A 103 9.67 -14.69 6.12
CA VAL A 103 8.88 -15.24 5.01
C VAL A 103 7.76 -14.30 4.58
N ALA A 104 6.93 -13.83 5.52
CA ALA A 104 5.68 -13.14 5.16
C ALA A 104 5.85 -11.64 4.89
N MET A 105 6.71 -10.96 5.67
CA MET A 105 7.03 -9.56 5.39
C MET A 105 7.82 -9.49 4.08
N PRO A 106 7.41 -8.61 3.15
CA PRO A 106 8.13 -8.40 1.92
C PRO A 106 9.60 -8.07 2.20
N LYS A 107 10.53 -8.87 1.67
CA LYS A 107 11.95 -8.56 1.74
C LYS A 107 12.22 -7.49 0.71
N LEU A 108 12.79 -6.35 1.12
CA LEU A 108 13.50 -5.56 0.12
C LEU A 108 14.67 -6.39 -0.37
N GLN A 109 14.57 -6.80 -1.62
CA GLN A 109 15.75 -7.00 -2.42
C GLN A 109 16.28 -5.61 -2.77
N LEU A 110 16.75 -4.86 -1.76
CA LEU A 110 17.64 -3.73 -2.01
C LEU A 110 18.79 -4.34 -2.77
N GLY A 111 18.83 -4.09 -4.08
CA GLY A 111 19.69 -4.75 -5.05
C GLY A 111 21.05 -4.96 -4.42
N SER A 112 21.32 -6.20 -4.00
CA SER A 112 22.53 -6.58 -3.31
C SER A 112 23.65 -6.68 -4.34
N GLY A 113 23.93 -5.59 -5.04
CA GLY A 113 25.26 -5.28 -5.51
C GLY A 113 26.15 -4.90 -4.33
N VAL A 114 26.11 -5.66 -3.23
CA VAL A 114 27.23 -5.62 -2.29
C VAL A 114 28.36 -6.33 -3.02
N LEU A 115 29.15 -5.51 -3.72
CA LEU A 115 30.58 -5.70 -3.77
C LEU A 115 31.02 -5.74 -2.31
N GLU A 116 31.65 -6.84 -1.91
CA GLU A 116 32.27 -7.02 -0.60
C GLU A 116 33.43 -6.05 -0.33
N ASP A 117 33.78 -5.21 -1.30
CA ASP A 117 35.01 -4.44 -1.27
C ASP A 117 34.71 -2.95 -1.25
N GLY A 118 34.59 -2.37 -0.05
CA GLY A 118 34.96 -1.00 0.38
C GLY A 118 34.84 0.23 -0.54
N GLU A 119 34.17 0.16 -1.69
CA GLU A 119 34.20 1.22 -2.69
C GLU A 119 33.11 2.25 -2.37
N SER A 120 33.56 3.48 -2.22
CA SER A 120 32.78 4.61 -1.71
C SER A 120 31.46 4.81 -2.44
N VAL A 121 30.41 5.04 -1.65
CA VAL A 121 28.99 5.29 -1.96
C VAL A 121 28.72 6.47 -2.93
N ASN A 122 29.75 7.12 -3.47
CA ASN A 122 29.61 8.42 -4.16
C ASN A 122 29.27 8.34 -5.66
N SER A 123 29.04 7.17 -6.27
CA SER A 123 28.71 7.12 -7.71
C SER A 123 27.83 5.94 -8.14
N ARG A 124 26.99 5.39 -7.26
CA ARG A 124 25.88 4.57 -7.75
C ARG A 124 24.74 5.49 -8.16
N LYS A 125 24.79 5.83 -9.44
CA LYS A 125 23.66 6.25 -10.26
C LYS A 125 22.43 5.47 -9.78
N ASP A 126 21.46 6.18 -9.21
CA ASP A 126 20.28 5.61 -8.58
C ASP A 126 19.57 4.69 -9.59
N ASP A 127 19.71 3.36 -9.44
CA ASP A 127 19.14 2.37 -10.37
C ASP A 127 17.60 2.43 -10.41
N ASP A 128 16.97 3.21 -9.53
CA ASP A 128 15.53 3.49 -9.56
C ASP A 128 15.18 4.60 -10.56
N LYS A 129 15.62 4.43 -11.81
CA LYS A 129 15.33 5.33 -12.94
C LYS A 129 13.84 5.68 -13.03
N TRP A 130 12.98 4.72 -12.72
CA TRP A 130 11.52 4.86 -12.83
C TRP A 130 10.82 5.23 -11.51
N GLY A 131 11.53 5.31 -10.37
CA GLY A 131 10.96 5.70 -9.08
C GLY A 131 10.06 4.65 -8.40
N TRP A 132 10.10 3.38 -8.84
CA TRP A 132 9.23 2.33 -8.30
C TRP A 132 9.66 1.84 -6.93
N LYS A 133 10.97 1.82 -6.65
CA LYS A 133 11.46 1.47 -5.31
C LYS A 133 11.05 2.51 -4.30
N HIS A 134 11.08 3.78 -4.69
CA HIS A 134 10.59 4.84 -3.82
C HIS A 134 9.08 4.75 -3.57
N ASP A 135 8.26 4.55 -4.61
CA ASP A 135 6.81 4.35 -4.48
C ASP A 135 6.49 3.12 -3.61
N TYR A 136 7.30 2.07 -3.73
CA TYR A 136 7.21 0.88 -2.88
C TYR A 136 7.71 1.13 -1.45
N GLY A 137 8.63 2.08 -1.26
CA GLY A 137 9.19 2.52 0.01
C GLY A 137 8.13 2.86 1.05
N GLU A 138 7.02 3.43 0.60
CA GLU A 138 5.84 3.76 1.41
C GLU A 138 5.10 2.49 1.92
N ASP A 139 5.31 1.37 1.24
CA ASP A 139 4.77 0.06 1.54
C ASP A 139 5.75 -0.93 2.17
N GLU A 140 6.86 -0.44 2.70
CA GLU A 140 7.78 -1.24 3.47
C GLU A 140 7.28 -1.40 4.92
N TRP A 141 7.56 -2.55 5.51
CA TRP A 141 7.52 -2.70 6.96
C TRP A 141 8.97 -2.60 7.41
N VAL A 142 9.23 -1.65 8.33
CA VAL A 142 10.55 -1.17 8.77
C VAL A 142 11.66 -2.21 8.64
N GLY A 143 12.73 -1.90 7.92
CA GLY A 143 13.96 -2.70 7.89
C GLY A 143 15.13 -1.90 7.31
N LYS A 144 16.19 -1.70 8.07
CA LYS A 144 17.43 -1.03 7.59
C LYS A 144 18.34 -2.00 6.83
N ASN A 145 18.30 -3.28 7.21
CA ASN A 145 19.12 -4.34 6.66
C ASN A 145 18.29 -5.22 5.74
N LYS A 146 18.95 -5.94 4.83
CA LYS A 146 18.37 -6.75 3.72
C LYS A 146 17.19 -7.68 4.08
N LYS A 147 16.88 -7.88 5.36
CA LYS A 147 15.78 -8.73 5.86
C LYS A 147 15.24 -8.19 7.19
N GLY A 148 13.91 -8.22 7.32
CA GLY A 148 13.23 -8.15 8.62
C GLY A 148 13.07 -6.77 9.24
N THR A 149 12.69 -6.77 10.51
CA THR A 149 12.45 -5.60 11.36
C THR A 149 13.75 -4.96 11.87
N ASP A 150 13.78 -3.64 12.04
CA ASP A 150 14.99 -2.94 12.55
C ASP A 150 15.39 -3.47 13.94
N SER A 151 16.62 -3.99 14.05
CA SER A 151 17.16 -4.56 15.29
C SER A 151 17.27 -3.54 16.42
N ARG A 152 17.36 -2.24 16.11
CA ARG A 152 17.43 -1.16 17.11
C ARG A 152 16.13 -0.99 17.90
N LEU A 153 15.01 -1.48 17.39
CA LEU A 153 13.72 -1.54 18.11
C LEU A 153 13.74 -2.55 19.29
N GLY A 154 14.78 -3.38 19.40
CA GLY A 154 14.88 -4.43 20.41
C GLY A 154 13.87 -5.55 20.19
N ILE A 155 13.78 -6.49 21.14
CA ILE A 155 12.84 -7.62 21.01
C ILE A 155 11.40 -7.13 21.09
N ARG A 156 11.09 -6.18 21.99
CA ARG A 156 9.74 -5.67 22.22
C ARG A 156 9.17 -4.94 20.99
N GLY A 157 9.89 -3.93 20.47
CA GLY A 157 9.42 -3.15 19.33
C GLY A 157 9.30 -3.99 18.06
N ARG A 158 10.23 -4.93 17.82
CA ARG A 158 10.11 -5.89 16.71
C ARG A 158 8.92 -6.83 16.85
N HIS A 159 8.60 -7.31 18.05
CA HIS A 159 7.40 -8.12 18.27
C HIS A 159 6.12 -7.33 18.01
N GLN A 160 6.03 -6.10 18.53
CA GLN A 160 4.87 -5.23 18.30
C GLN A 160 4.68 -4.92 16.81
N LEU A 161 5.74 -4.58 16.08
CA LEU A 161 5.67 -4.32 14.65
C LEU A 161 5.24 -5.56 13.85
N ARG A 162 5.78 -6.74 14.16
CA ARG A 162 5.36 -8.00 13.54
C ARG A 162 3.92 -8.35 13.88
N ALA A 163 3.49 -8.14 15.13
CA ALA A 163 2.10 -8.33 15.54
C ALA A 163 1.16 -7.36 14.81
N ALA A 164 1.58 -6.11 14.59
CA ALA A 164 0.79 -5.15 13.82
C ALA A 164 0.62 -5.61 12.36
N TRP A 165 1.68 -6.16 11.77
CA TRP A 165 1.61 -6.79 10.44
C TRP A 165 0.59 -7.93 10.43
N ILE A 166 0.65 -8.85 11.40
CA ILE A 166 -0.34 -9.94 11.55
C ILE A 166 -1.75 -9.37 11.60
N ALA A 167 -1.98 -8.41 12.50
CA ALA A 167 -3.28 -7.82 12.71
C ALA A 167 -3.82 -7.15 11.43
N THR A 168 -2.93 -6.60 10.60
CA THR A 168 -3.29 -5.89 9.36
C THR A 168 -3.64 -6.84 8.21
N PHE A 169 -2.93 -7.98 8.09
CA PHE A 169 -3.07 -8.89 6.94
C PHE A 169 -3.87 -10.16 7.26
N TRP A 170 -3.82 -10.65 8.50
CA TRP A 170 -4.54 -11.83 8.97
C TRP A 170 -5.77 -11.47 9.79
N GLY A 171 -5.94 -10.19 10.17
CA GLY A 171 -7.03 -9.72 11.01
C GLY A 171 -6.71 -9.81 12.51
N GLY A 172 -7.63 -9.36 13.36
CA GLY A 172 -7.43 -9.23 14.81
C GLY A 172 -7.37 -10.55 15.60
N GLY A 173 -7.50 -11.70 14.92
CA GLY A 173 -7.74 -13.00 15.55
C GLY A 173 -9.10 -13.06 16.25
N VAL A 174 -9.41 -14.20 16.86
CA VAL A 174 -10.62 -14.32 17.68
C VAL A 174 -10.27 -13.86 19.09
N LYS A 175 -10.94 -12.81 19.60
CA LYS A 175 -10.75 -12.36 20.99
C LYS A 175 -11.04 -13.51 21.97
N PRO A 176 -10.15 -13.83 22.91
CA PRO A 176 -10.37 -14.88 23.90
C PRO A 176 -11.60 -14.62 24.79
N SER A 177 -12.03 -13.36 24.92
CA SER A 177 -13.30 -13.00 25.59
C SER A 177 -14.51 -13.69 24.97
N ASN A 178 -14.48 -13.98 23.66
CA ASN A 178 -15.57 -14.68 22.98
C ASN A 178 -15.61 -16.17 23.33
N TYR A 179 -14.50 -16.75 23.80
CA TYR A 179 -14.43 -18.15 24.25
C TYR A 179 -14.72 -18.29 25.75
N VAL A 180 -14.42 -17.28 26.57
CA VAL A 180 -14.56 -17.35 28.03
C VAL A 180 -15.89 -16.78 28.53
N ALA A 181 -16.54 -15.87 27.79
CA ALA A 181 -17.86 -15.34 28.16
C ALA A 181 -19.04 -16.26 27.82
N GLY A 182 -18.81 -17.45 27.27
CA GLY A 182 -19.82 -18.48 26.96
C GLY A 182 -20.27 -19.33 28.16
N GLY A 183 -20.23 -18.79 29.38
CA GLY A 183 -20.77 -19.46 30.55
C GLY A 183 -22.30 -19.48 30.51
N ALA A 184 -22.87 -20.68 30.28
CA ALA A 184 -24.26 -21.09 30.52
C ALA A 184 -25.32 -20.88 29.42
N GLY A 185 -24.95 -20.83 28.15
CA GLY A 185 -25.91 -20.98 27.04
C GLY A 185 -25.33 -21.83 25.93
N MET A 186 -25.80 -23.08 25.79
CA MET A 186 -25.48 -23.92 24.63
C MET A 186 -25.77 -23.13 23.35
N PRO A 187 -24.81 -23.00 22.41
CA PRO A 187 -25.08 -22.36 21.13
C PRO A 187 -26.03 -23.27 20.35
N GLU A 188 -27.24 -22.77 20.10
CA GLU A 188 -28.21 -23.39 19.21
C GLU A 188 -27.59 -23.50 17.81
N VAL A 189 -27.26 -24.73 17.42
CA VAL A 189 -26.74 -25.12 16.11
C VAL A 189 -27.87 -24.90 15.08
N GLY A 190 -28.04 -23.68 14.57
CA GLY A 190 -29.21 -23.37 13.75
C GLY A 190 -29.07 -22.34 12.62
N TYR A 191 -28.25 -21.28 12.75
CA TYR A 191 -28.30 -20.17 11.79
C TYR A 191 -26.94 -19.91 11.11
N MET A 192 -26.70 -20.59 9.98
CA MET A 192 -25.53 -20.40 9.10
C MET A 192 -25.66 -19.21 8.11
N SER A 193 -26.56 -18.24 8.31
CA SER A 193 -26.90 -17.27 7.24
C SER A 193 -26.18 -15.91 7.26
N GLN A 194 -25.09 -15.71 8.02
CA GLN A 194 -24.32 -14.45 7.98
C GLN A 194 -22.79 -14.63 7.97
N ALA A 195 -22.27 -15.43 7.03
CA ALA A 195 -20.83 -15.54 6.81
C ALA A 195 -20.19 -14.28 6.18
N SER A 196 -20.98 -13.42 5.53
CA SER A 196 -20.48 -12.23 4.82
C SER A 196 -20.24 -11.02 5.73
N SER A 197 -20.94 -10.91 6.86
CA SER A 197 -20.71 -9.85 7.85
C SER A 197 -19.55 -10.18 8.80
N ALA A 198 -19.33 -11.46 9.11
CA ALA A 198 -18.23 -11.91 9.96
C ALA A 198 -16.85 -11.49 9.41
N THR A 199 -16.63 -11.55 8.09
CA THR A 199 -15.35 -11.16 7.48
C THR A 199 -15.07 -9.66 7.58
N GLN A 200 -16.09 -8.80 7.56
CA GLN A 200 -15.90 -7.35 7.71
C GLN A 200 -15.51 -6.99 9.15
N PHE A 201 -16.16 -7.58 10.16
CA PHE A 201 -15.81 -7.34 11.57
C PHE A 201 -14.36 -7.71 11.89
N HIS A 202 -13.82 -8.79 11.28
CA HIS A 202 -12.44 -9.20 11.50
C HIS A 202 -11.40 -8.24 10.92
N VAL A 203 -11.71 -7.54 9.83
CA VAL A 203 -10.80 -6.57 9.21
C VAL A 203 -10.69 -5.31 10.06
N GLU A 204 -11.82 -4.76 10.52
CA GLU A 204 -11.82 -3.55 11.36
C GLU A 204 -11.15 -3.81 12.71
N GLU A 205 -11.42 -4.96 13.34
CA GLU A 205 -10.77 -5.36 14.58
C GLU A 205 -9.25 -5.53 14.41
N GLY A 206 -8.83 -6.12 13.28
CA GLY A 206 -7.42 -6.23 12.91
C GLY A 206 -6.74 -4.88 12.73
N LEU A 207 -7.40 -3.92 12.10
CA LEU A 207 -6.87 -2.57 11.93
C LEU A 207 -6.76 -1.82 13.27
N ASN A 208 -7.74 -1.95 14.16
CA ASN A 208 -7.69 -1.34 15.50
C ASN A 208 -6.54 -1.95 16.34
N SER A 209 -6.37 -3.27 16.30
CA SER A 209 -5.26 -3.96 16.97
C SER A 209 -3.91 -3.54 16.37
N SER A 210 -3.81 -3.46 15.04
CA SER A 210 -2.61 -2.97 14.35
C SER A 210 -2.25 -1.54 14.77
N GLU A 211 -3.25 -0.65 14.88
CA GLU A 211 -3.03 0.73 15.32
C GLU A 211 -2.44 0.79 16.74
N ALA A 212 -2.99 0.02 17.69
CA ALA A 212 -2.49 -0.04 19.05
C ALA A 212 -1.05 -0.60 19.12
N LEU A 213 -0.76 -1.64 18.34
CA LEU A 213 0.56 -2.26 18.27
C LEU A 213 1.60 -1.35 17.61
N LEU A 214 1.23 -0.59 16.57
CA LEU A 214 2.11 0.40 15.93
C LEU A 214 2.41 1.58 16.86
N ARG A 215 1.43 2.07 17.63
CA ARG A 215 1.67 3.09 18.66
C ARG A 215 2.69 2.59 19.69
N ALA A 216 2.51 1.37 20.21
CA ALA A 216 3.43 0.80 21.18
C ALA A 216 4.84 0.54 20.61
N ALA A 217 4.93 0.19 19.32
CA ALA A 217 6.20 0.06 18.61
C ALA A 217 6.90 1.43 18.44
N LEU A 218 6.13 2.48 18.17
CA LEU A 218 6.63 3.86 18.04
C LEU A 218 7.12 4.40 19.40
N GLU A 219 6.38 4.18 20.49
CA GLU A 219 6.83 4.49 21.85
C GLU A 219 8.15 3.77 22.18
N THR A 220 8.24 2.48 21.87
CA THR A 220 9.48 1.71 22.06
C THR A 220 10.62 2.25 21.18
N ALA A 221 10.33 2.75 19.98
CA ALA A 221 11.32 3.37 19.10
C ALA A 221 11.83 4.69 19.70
N GLU A 222 10.92 5.53 20.23
CA GLU A 222 11.25 6.78 20.89
C GLU A 222 12.09 6.57 22.15
N GLU A 223 11.76 5.56 22.98
CA GLU A 223 12.59 5.14 24.13
C GLU A 223 14.03 4.74 23.72
N LYS A 224 14.21 4.31 22.47
CA LYS A 224 15.52 3.95 21.89
C LYS A 224 16.18 5.09 21.11
N GLY A 225 15.60 6.30 21.15
CA GLY A 225 16.10 7.47 20.43
C GLY A 225 15.80 7.47 18.93
N ILE A 226 14.96 6.54 18.45
CA ILE A 226 14.48 6.48 17.07
C ILE A 226 13.19 7.29 16.98
N ARG A 227 13.33 8.60 16.77
CA ARG A 227 12.20 9.53 16.74
C ARG A 227 12.24 10.44 15.51
N LEU A 228 11.06 10.91 15.10
CA LEU A 228 10.97 12.01 14.15
C LEU A 228 11.35 13.33 14.85
N PRO A 229 11.95 14.29 14.14
CA PRO A 229 12.19 15.63 14.67
C PRO A 229 10.89 16.25 15.21
N ASP A 230 10.98 16.96 16.34
CA ASP A 230 9.83 17.68 16.87
C ASP A 230 9.48 18.86 15.94
N ILE A 231 8.32 18.77 15.32
CA ILE A 231 7.86 19.76 14.34
C ILE A 231 7.52 21.08 15.00
N ALA A 232 7.04 21.06 16.26
CA ALA A 232 6.80 22.31 16.96
C ALA A 232 8.11 23.08 17.09
N ALA A 233 9.20 22.38 17.42
CA ALA A 233 10.54 22.96 17.48
C ALA A 233 11.06 23.39 16.09
N LEU A 234 10.80 22.61 15.03
CA LEU A 234 11.14 22.99 13.65
C LEU A 234 10.40 24.26 13.20
N ARG A 235 9.08 24.32 13.40
CA ARG A 235 8.25 25.47 12.99
C ARG A 235 8.54 26.72 13.82
N ALA A 236 8.86 26.56 15.10
CA ALA A 236 9.22 27.68 15.96
C ALA A 236 10.59 28.29 15.62
N GLY A 237 11.34 27.73 14.66
CA GLY A 237 12.72 28.15 14.38
C GLY A 237 13.67 27.96 15.56
N SER A 238 13.24 27.26 16.61
CA SER A 238 14.03 27.06 17.83
C SER A 238 15.13 26.02 17.63
N ALA A 239 14.97 25.14 16.63
CA ALA A 239 15.95 24.13 16.25
C ALA A 239 17.25 24.73 15.70
N SER A 240 17.21 25.94 15.12
CA SER A 240 18.40 26.63 14.59
C SER A 240 19.09 27.53 15.61
N THR A 241 18.41 27.96 16.67
CA THR A 241 18.92 28.98 17.62
C THR A 241 19.47 28.42 18.93
N SER A 242 19.14 27.17 19.31
CA SER A 242 19.38 26.72 20.68
C SER A 242 20.75 26.09 20.95
N GLY A 243 21.72 26.07 20.03
CA GLY A 243 23.07 25.51 20.26
C GLY A 243 23.14 24.00 20.62
N LEU A 244 22.00 23.39 20.98
CA LEU A 244 21.66 21.98 20.97
C LEU A 244 21.48 21.57 19.51
N ALA A 245 22.60 21.65 18.81
CA ALA A 245 23.00 20.78 17.74
C ALA A 245 22.05 19.58 17.53
N LEU A 246 21.19 19.68 16.52
CA LEU A 246 20.84 18.54 15.66
C LEU A 246 21.58 18.67 14.31
N PRO A 247 22.84 19.16 14.22
CA PRO A 247 23.40 19.69 12.99
C PRO A 247 23.76 18.57 12.01
N ASN A 248 23.59 17.30 12.36
CA ASN A 248 23.96 16.16 11.52
C ASN A 248 23.09 14.91 11.75
N GLN A 249 22.02 14.99 12.54
CA GLN A 249 21.21 13.80 12.80
C GLN A 249 20.28 13.57 11.61
N SER A 250 20.67 12.63 10.74
CA SER A 250 19.82 12.17 9.64
C SER A 250 18.46 11.72 10.18
N ILE A 251 17.39 12.07 9.47
CA ILE A 251 16.06 11.59 9.83
C ILE A 251 16.08 10.07 9.79
N ASP A 252 15.72 9.44 10.91
CA ASP A 252 15.75 8.00 11.00
C ASP A 252 14.66 7.38 10.09
N LYS A 253 15.09 6.62 9.07
CA LYS A 253 14.18 5.92 8.14
C LYS A 253 13.17 5.06 8.91
N THR A 254 13.57 4.43 10.02
CA THR A 254 12.68 3.59 10.82
C THR A 254 11.55 4.39 11.45
N ALA A 255 11.85 5.58 11.99
CA ALA A 255 10.83 6.46 12.57
C ALA A 255 9.84 6.95 11.51
N VAL A 256 10.34 7.37 10.34
CA VAL A 256 9.53 7.75 9.18
C VAL A 256 8.58 6.62 8.76
N MET A 257 9.10 5.39 8.68
CA MET A 257 8.30 4.24 8.26
C MET A 257 7.23 3.85 9.30
N LEU A 258 7.56 3.84 10.59
CA LEU A 258 6.58 3.56 11.65
C LEU A 258 5.44 4.57 11.65
N GLU A 259 5.75 5.86 11.58
CA GLU A 259 4.75 6.93 11.55
C GLU A 259 3.90 6.85 10.26
N TYR A 260 4.52 6.59 9.10
CA TYR A 260 3.78 6.42 7.84
C TYR A 260 2.80 5.25 7.92
N ARG A 261 3.23 4.11 8.50
CA ARG A 261 2.35 2.95 8.69
C ARG A 261 1.22 3.23 9.65
N LEU A 262 1.49 3.91 10.76
CA LEU A 262 0.46 4.30 11.70
C LEU A 262 -0.57 5.23 11.04
N ALA A 263 -0.12 6.22 10.29
CA ALA A 263 -0.99 7.15 9.56
C ALA A 263 -1.83 6.42 8.48
N SER A 264 -1.23 5.47 7.75
CA SER A 264 -1.92 4.66 6.74
C SER A 264 -2.98 3.74 7.34
N ILE A 265 -2.69 3.08 8.47
CA ILE A 265 -3.69 2.26 9.17
C ILE A 265 -4.86 3.11 9.67
N ARG A 266 -4.56 4.32 10.18
CA ARG A 266 -5.59 5.29 10.60
C ARG A 266 -6.44 5.81 9.45
N GLU A 267 -5.85 6.06 8.28
CA GLU A 267 -6.58 6.40 7.05
C GLU A 267 -7.55 5.26 6.68
N ARG A 268 -7.06 4.01 6.70
CA ARG A 268 -7.88 2.82 6.39
C ARG A 268 -8.99 2.54 7.41
N LEU A 269 -8.80 2.91 8.67
CA LEU A 269 -9.85 2.81 9.70
C LEU A 269 -11.03 3.74 9.40
N GLY A 270 -10.80 4.90 8.77
CA GLY A 270 -11.87 5.81 8.33
C GLY A 270 -12.70 6.46 9.44
N THR A 271 -12.50 6.11 10.71
CA THR A 271 -13.23 6.75 11.83
C THR A 271 -12.79 8.22 11.97
N PRO A 272 -13.66 9.14 12.42
CA PRO A 272 -13.29 10.56 12.54
C PRO A 272 -12.07 10.81 13.43
N GLY A 273 -11.90 10.03 14.50
CA GLY A 273 -10.71 10.09 15.35
C GLY A 273 -9.45 9.59 14.65
N ALA A 274 -9.55 8.45 13.95
CA ALA A 274 -8.44 7.90 13.19
C ALA A 274 -8.03 8.84 12.04
N LEU A 275 -8.97 9.40 11.28
CA LEU A 275 -8.68 10.37 10.20
C LEU A 275 -7.91 11.59 10.70
N ARG A 276 -8.28 12.17 11.85
CA ARG A 276 -7.50 13.27 12.46
C ARG A 276 -6.09 12.82 12.87
N GLY A 277 -5.96 11.60 13.40
CA GLY A 277 -4.66 11.02 13.73
C GLY A 277 -3.80 10.71 12.50
N ALA A 278 -4.40 10.31 11.38
CA ALA A 278 -3.74 10.11 10.09
C ALA A 278 -3.25 11.45 9.55
N LEU A 279 -4.12 12.46 9.57
CA LEU A 279 -3.81 13.82 9.15
C LEU A 279 -2.61 14.39 9.92
N ALA A 280 -2.59 14.24 11.24
CA ALA A 280 -1.47 14.66 12.08
C ALA A 280 -0.17 13.91 11.73
N GLY A 281 -0.22 12.59 11.53
CA GLY A 281 0.93 11.77 11.16
C GLY A 281 1.52 12.12 9.79
N TYR A 282 0.67 12.25 8.77
CA TYR A 282 1.11 12.64 7.42
C TYR A 282 1.63 14.07 7.34
N THR A 283 1.01 15.01 8.05
CA THR A 283 1.53 16.39 8.16
C THR A 283 2.88 16.39 8.85
N ARG A 284 3.05 15.55 9.89
CA ARG A 284 4.32 15.40 10.59
C ARG A 284 5.44 14.88 9.70
N LEU A 285 5.13 13.88 8.89
CA LEU A 285 6.06 13.34 7.90
C LEU A 285 6.43 14.37 6.83
N TYR A 286 5.44 15.12 6.34
CA TYR A 286 5.65 16.19 5.37
C TYR A 286 6.60 17.25 5.93
N ASP A 287 6.33 17.79 7.12
CA ASP A 287 7.13 18.85 7.72
C ASP A 287 8.56 18.40 8.03
N ALA A 288 8.74 17.18 8.53
CA ALA A 288 10.06 16.63 8.79
C ALA A 288 10.89 16.48 7.49
N LEU A 289 10.28 15.94 6.43
CA LEU A 289 10.96 15.75 5.15
C LEU A 289 11.20 17.08 4.41
N ALA A 290 10.25 18.01 4.45
CA ALA A 290 10.40 19.34 3.87
C ALA A 290 11.48 20.16 4.60
N GLY A 291 11.56 20.03 5.93
CA GLY A 291 12.64 20.62 6.72
C GLY A 291 14.01 20.06 6.34
N LEU A 292 14.12 18.74 6.17
CA LEU A 292 15.35 18.10 5.71
C LEU A 292 15.75 18.57 4.29
N ASP A 293 14.79 18.64 3.36
CA ASP A 293 15.02 19.17 2.02
C ASP A 293 15.55 20.61 2.05
N ALA A 294 14.95 21.48 2.85
CA ALA A 294 15.40 22.86 3.02
C ALA A 294 16.83 22.93 3.60
N THR A 295 17.17 22.10 4.58
CA THR A 295 18.54 22.06 5.14
C THR A 295 19.57 21.53 4.14
N ASN A 296 19.20 20.53 3.32
CA ASN A 296 20.09 20.02 2.28
C ASN A 296 20.34 21.09 1.21
N LYS A 297 19.31 21.86 0.86
CA LYS A 297 19.44 23.00 -0.08
C LYS A 297 20.36 24.08 0.46
N SER A 298 20.21 24.49 1.72
CA SER A 298 21.09 25.49 2.32
C SER A 298 22.55 25.01 2.40
N MET A 299 22.78 23.76 2.80
CA MET A 299 24.12 23.17 2.82
C MET A 299 24.77 23.11 1.42
N LYS A 300 23.97 22.78 0.39
CA LYS A 300 24.44 22.75 -1.00
C LYS A 300 24.82 24.15 -1.50
N GLU A 301 24.09 25.19 -1.12
CA GLU A 301 24.42 26.58 -1.48
C GLU A 301 25.71 27.06 -0.80
N GLU A 302 26.01 26.55 0.40
CA GLU A 302 27.27 26.81 1.10
C GLU A 302 28.46 25.97 0.58
N GLY A 303 28.25 25.12 -0.43
CA GLY A 303 29.29 24.26 -1.00
C GLY A 303 29.63 23.02 -0.18
N HIS A 304 28.84 22.70 0.85
CA HIS A 304 29.01 21.48 1.63
C HIS A 304 28.40 20.29 0.89
N ILE A 305 29.21 19.25 0.65
CA ILE A 305 28.72 17.97 0.13
C ILE A 305 28.03 17.24 1.29
N SER A 306 26.71 17.42 1.41
CA SER A 306 25.95 16.69 2.41
C SER A 306 25.89 15.20 2.04
N GLY A 307 26.43 14.31 2.87
CA GLY A 307 26.21 12.86 2.76
C GLY A 307 24.79 12.41 3.18
N GLN A 308 23.86 13.35 3.29
CA GLN A 308 22.48 13.10 3.70
C GLN A 308 21.66 12.58 2.50
N PRO A 309 20.64 11.73 2.75
CA PRO A 309 19.77 11.27 1.69
C PRO A 309 18.99 12.45 1.10
N VAL A 310 19.06 12.60 -0.23
CA VAL A 310 18.27 13.59 -0.96
C VAL A 310 16.79 13.28 -0.79
N VAL A 311 16.03 14.23 -0.25
CA VAL A 311 14.57 14.11 -0.17
C VAL A 311 14.04 14.32 -1.57
N ARG A 312 13.40 13.30 -2.13
CA ARG A 312 12.83 13.41 -3.47
C ARG A 312 11.55 14.23 -3.45
N SER A 313 11.43 15.15 -4.40
CA SER A 313 10.27 16.04 -4.55
C SER A 313 8.96 15.27 -4.74
N ASP A 314 8.99 14.13 -5.42
CA ASP A 314 7.83 13.28 -5.67
C ASP A 314 7.15 12.81 -4.35
N ARG A 315 7.96 12.51 -3.32
CA ARG A 315 7.44 12.12 -2.00
C ARG A 315 6.69 13.25 -1.31
N LEU A 316 7.22 14.46 -1.37
CA LEU A 316 6.59 15.64 -0.77
C LEU A 316 5.27 15.97 -1.47
N VAL A 317 5.21 15.80 -2.80
CA VAL A 317 3.99 15.96 -3.59
C VAL A 317 2.93 14.93 -3.18
N ARG A 318 3.30 13.64 -3.05
CA ARG A 318 2.36 12.60 -2.59
C ARG A 318 1.85 12.85 -1.17
N LEU A 319 2.74 13.21 -0.24
CA LEU A 319 2.35 13.53 1.14
C LEU A 319 1.41 14.74 1.19
N ALA A 320 1.72 15.83 0.46
CA ALA A 320 0.85 16.99 0.39
C ALA A 320 -0.53 16.64 -0.21
N THR A 321 -0.55 15.78 -1.24
CA THR A 321 -1.81 15.27 -1.83
C THR A 321 -2.63 14.49 -0.80
N LYS A 322 -1.98 13.59 -0.04
CA LYS A 322 -2.61 12.80 1.02
C LYS A 322 -3.17 13.67 2.14
N VAL A 323 -2.41 14.66 2.58
CA VAL A 323 -2.86 15.63 3.60
C VAL A 323 -4.08 16.40 3.08
N GLY A 324 -4.06 16.86 1.83
CA GLY A 324 -5.21 17.52 1.19
C GLY A 324 -6.48 16.66 1.17
N GLN A 325 -6.36 15.41 0.72
CA GLN A 325 -7.47 14.44 0.71
C GLN A 325 -8.02 14.17 2.12
N LEU A 326 -7.16 14.10 3.14
CA LEU A 326 -7.60 13.89 4.52
C LEU A 326 -8.31 15.11 5.10
N HIS A 327 -7.86 16.33 4.81
CA HIS A 327 -8.59 17.54 5.19
C HIS A 327 -9.99 17.56 4.59
N GLU A 328 -10.12 17.13 3.32
CA GLU A 328 -11.42 16.99 2.65
C GLU A 328 -12.32 15.98 3.38
N LEU A 329 -11.81 14.79 3.71
CA LEU A 329 -12.56 13.77 4.45
C LEU A 329 -12.97 14.21 5.86
N VAL A 330 -12.19 15.09 6.50
CA VAL A 330 -12.50 15.67 7.81
C VAL A 330 -13.50 16.84 7.71
N GLY A 331 -13.73 17.38 6.51
CA GLY A 331 -14.62 18.51 6.24
C GLY A 331 -13.94 19.89 6.18
N ASN A 332 -12.61 19.94 6.28
CA ASN A 332 -11.82 21.18 6.23
C ASN A 332 -11.49 21.57 4.78
N ARG A 333 -12.52 21.99 4.03
CA ARG A 333 -12.44 22.22 2.57
C ARG A 333 -11.35 23.24 2.15
N SER A 334 -11.21 24.35 2.88
CA SER A 334 -10.22 25.39 2.55
C SER A 334 -8.78 24.90 2.71
N GLU A 335 -8.51 24.14 3.76
CA GLU A 335 -7.18 23.55 4.01
C GLU A 335 -6.87 22.48 2.96
N ALA A 336 -7.86 21.66 2.61
CA ALA A 336 -7.72 20.65 1.56
C ALA A 336 -7.28 21.27 0.22
N GLU A 337 -7.94 22.34 -0.22
CA GLU A 337 -7.58 23.07 -1.44
C GLU A 337 -6.17 23.67 -1.35
N GLY A 338 -5.81 24.25 -0.19
CA GLY A 338 -4.47 24.79 0.05
C GLY A 338 -3.36 23.74 -0.09
N TRP A 339 -3.57 22.54 0.47
CA TRP A 339 -2.60 21.45 0.39
C TRP A 339 -2.50 20.82 -1.01
N LEU A 340 -3.62 20.67 -1.72
CA LEU A 340 -3.61 20.17 -3.10
C LEU A 340 -2.92 21.14 -4.06
N ASN A 341 -3.16 22.45 -3.91
CA ASN A 341 -2.43 23.47 -4.66
C ASN A 341 -0.94 23.47 -4.31
N ARG A 342 -0.60 23.25 -3.02
CA ARG A 342 0.80 23.09 -2.60
C ARG A 342 1.45 21.88 -3.28
N ALA A 343 0.78 20.74 -3.38
CA ALA A 343 1.29 19.56 -4.09
C ALA A 343 1.65 19.88 -5.56
N ILE A 344 0.78 20.59 -6.28
CA ILE A 344 1.04 21.00 -7.67
C ILE A 344 2.21 21.99 -7.75
N SER A 345 2.29 22.95 -6.82
CA SER A 345 3.40 23.92 -6.79
C SER A 345 4.76 23.26 -6.53
N LEU A 346 4.80 22.26 -5.66
CA LEU A 346 6.02 21.48 -5.38
C LEU A 346 6.46 20.68 -6.60
N ALA A 347 5.51 20.10 -7.33
CA ALA A 347 5.82 19.37 -8.55
C ALA A 347 6.39 20.30 -9.64
N GLY A 348 5.83 21.51 -9.79
CA GLY A 348 6.35 22.51 -10.72
C GLY A 348 7.72 23.07 -10.33
N GLY A 349 7.99 23.25 -9.04
CA GLY A 349 9.28 23.72 -8.53
C GLY A 349 10.37 22.65 -8.55
N GLY A 350 10.02 21.41 -8.19
CA GLY A 350 10.95 20.28 -8.15
C GLY A 350 11.50 19.93 -9.53
N ALA A 351 10.73 20.15 -10.60
CA ALA A 351 11.20 19.99 -11.96
C ALA A 351 12.44 20.86 -12.22
N ILE A 352 12.43 22.15 -11.83
CA ILE A 352 13.53 23.11 -12.03
C ILE A 352 14.76 22.74 -11.18
N GLU A 353 14.56 22.14 -10.01
CA GLU A 353 15.65 21.78 -9.08
C GLU A 353 16.39 20.52 -9.49
N GLU A 354 15.70 19.48 -10.00
CA GLU A 354 16.34 18.29 -10.55
C GLU A 354 17.27 18.66 -11.72
N GLN A 355 16.89 19.66 -12.53
CA GLN A 355 17.71 20.17 -13.64
C GLN A 355 19.04 20.73 -13.15
N ASN A 356 19.01 21.58 -12.13
CA ASN A 356 20.19 22.24 -11.58
C ASN A 356 21.11 21.29 -10.79
N ALA A 357 20.64 20.10 -10.41
CA ALA A 357 21.43 19.13 -9.67
C ALA A 357 22.35 18.28 -10.56
N GLN A 358 22.08 18.20 -11.88
CA GLN A 358 22.85 17.38 -12.81
C GLN A 358 23.96 18.14 -13.57
N GLU A 359 23.98 19.48 -13.53
CA GLU A 359 25.05 20.28 -14.14
C GLU A 359 25.97 20.92 -13.09
N PRO A 360 27.20 20.42 -12.93
CA PRO A 360 28.21 21.09 -12.11
C PRO A 360 28.86 22.23 -12.93
N GLY A 361 28.43 23.49 -12.71
CA GLY A 361 29.29 24.65 -12.98
C GLY A 361 28.83 25.69 -14.01
N GLY A 362 27.61 26.25 -13.88
CA GLY A 362 27.19 27.41 -14.69
C GLY A 362 26.26 28.36 -13.95
N SER A 363 26.72 29.57 -13.65
CA SER A 363 25.92 30.63 -12.99
C SER A 363 24.96 31.28 -13.99
N ARG A 364 23.68 30.89 -13.98
CA ARG A 364 22.62 31.58 -14.74
C ARG A 364 21.25 31.44 -14.06
N LYS A 365 21.01 32.19 -12.96
CA LYS A 365 19.82 32.03 -12.10
C LYS A 365 18.56 32.83 -12.51
N ASP A 366 18.57 33.68 -13.54
CA ASP A 366 17.53 34.73 -13.63
C ASP A 366 16.48 34.68 -14.77
N LEU A 367 16.40 33.64 -15.62
CA LEU A 367 15.49 33.72 -16.80
C LEU A 367 14.37 32.65 -16.95
N ILE A 368 14.32 31.56 -16.15
CA ILE A 368 13.48 30.39 -16.49
C ILE A 368 12.24 30.21 -15.58
N LYS A 369 11.90 31.18 -14.71
CA LYS A 369 10.74 31.03 -13.81
C LYS A 369 9.35 31.08 -14.48
N ASN A 370 9.24 31.48 -15.76
CA ASN A 370 7.93 31.81 -16.35
C ASN A 370 7.41 30.85 -17.44
N GLU A 371 8.20 30.05 -18.14
CA GLU A 371 7.66 29.31 -19.31
C GLU A 371 7.05 27.94 -19.00
N ILE A 372 7.53 27.22 -17.98
CA ILE A 372 7.08 25.84 -17.72
C ILE A 372 5.70 25.79 -17.02
N LEU A 373 5.31 26.85 -16.30
CA LEU A 373 3.98 26.97 -15.69
C LEU A 373 3.00 27.87 -16.48
N ALA A 374 3.51 28.79 -17.33
CA ALA A 374 2.66 29.66 -18.14
C ALA A 374 1.93 28.93 -19.28
N GLY A 375 2.37 27.73 -19.67
CA GLY A 375 1.65 26.91 -20.64
C GLY A 375 0.35 26.26 -20.14
N GLY A 376 0.04 26.36 -18.84
CA GLY A 376 -1.13 25.70 -18.22
C GLY A 376 -1.95 26.55 -17.25
N THR A 377 -1.39 27.59 -16.63
CA THR A 377 -2.15 28.40 -15.63
C THR A 377 -2.00 29.92 -15.78
N GLY A 378 -1.12 30.41 -16.65
CA GLY A 378 -0.82 31.85 -16.79
C GLY A 378 -1.69 32.66 -17.77
N MET A 379 -2.72 32.07 -18.38
CA MET A 379 -3.39 32.69 -19.54
C MET A 379 -4.69 33.46 -19.26
N LEU A 380 -5.06 33.73 -18.00
CA LEU A 380 -6.37 34.36 -17.69
C LEU A 380 -6.33 35.58 -16.75
N SER A 381 -5.23 36.33 -16.71
CA SER A 381 -5.20 37.67 -16.09
C SER A 381 -4.53 38.71 -16.97
N ARG A 382 -4.89 38.75 -18.26
CA ARG A 382 -4.66 39.92 -19.12
C ARG A 382 -5.96 40.69 -19.28
N THR A 383 -6.08 41.80 -18.55
CA THR A 383 -6.95 42.92 -18.94
C THR A 383 -6.51 43.42 -20.31
N PRO A 384 -7.43 43.90 -21.18
CA PRO A 384 -7.08 44.32 -22.52
C PRO A 384 -6.29 45.63 -22.43
N VAL A 385 -4.99 45.57 -22.68
CA VAL A 385 -4.21 46.75 -23.03
C VAL A 385 -4.25 46.88 -24.54
N GLU A 386 -4.97 47.90 -24.98
CA GLU A 386 -4.99 48.46 -26.33
C GLU A 386 -3.55 48.83 -26.74
N VAL A 387 -3.03 48.21 -27.81
CA VAL A 387 -1.75 48.58 -28.41
C VAL A 387 -1.91 48.74 -29.90
N GLN A 388 -1.60 49.96 -30.33
CA GLN A 388 -1.57 50.45 -31.70
C GLN A 388 -0.55 49.70 -32.58
N GLU A 389 -0.91 49.56 -33.84
CA GLU A 389 -0.08 49.05 -34.93
C GLU A 389 1.18 49.89 -35.15
N ALA A 390 2.34 49.24 -35.19
CA ALA A 390 3.54 49.77 -35.83
C ALA A 390 4.08 48.74 -36.83
N LYS A 391 3.98 49.09 -38.11
CA LYS A 391 4.62 48.42 -39.26
C LYS A 391 6.13 48.51 -39.14
N GLY A 392 6.81 47.37 -39.19
CA GLY A 392 8.26 47.27 -39.29
C GLY A 392 8.69 46.06 -40.11
N THR A 393 8.96 46.30 -41.39
CA THR A 393 9.55 45.38 -42.37
C THR A 393 10.95 44.94 -41.94
N LEU A 394 11.25 43.64 -41.88
CA LEU A 394 12.63 43.16 -41.82
C LEU A 394 12.89 41.98 -42.76
N GLN A 395 14.03 42.14 -43.43
CA GLN A 395 14.57 41.40 -44.56
C GLN A 395 15.09 40.02 -44.16
N THR A 396 14.85 39.07 -45.06
CA THR A 396 15.55 37.80 -45.20
C THR A 396 17.03 38.04 -45.52
N LYS A 397 17.95 37.56 -44.67
CA LYS A 397 19.35 37.37 -45.05
C LYS A 397 19.81 35.97 -44.65
N SER A 398 19.94 35.15 -45.68
CA SER A 398 20.57 33.82 -45.66
C SER A 398 22.09 33.98 -45.52
N ALA A 399 22.69 33.28 -44.57
CA ALA A 399 24.12 33.02 -44.54
C ALA A 399 24.37 31.65 -43.87
N ALA A 400 25.10 30.82 -44.59
CA ALA A 400 25.50 29.48 -44.23
C ALA A 400 26.72 29.47 -43.27
N SER A 401 26.93 28.29 -42.68
CA SER A 401 28.15 27.78 -42.03
C SER A 401 28.55 28.33 -40.65
N SER A 402 28.29 27.52 -39.62
CA SER A 402 29.34 26.96 -38.77
C SER A 402 28.75 25.82 -37.92
N GLU A 403 29.21 24.60 -38.20
CA GLU A 403 29.11 23.47 -37.27
C GLU A 403 29.88 23.83 -36.01
N SER A 404 29.15 24.23 -34.98
CA SER A 404 29.61 24.32 -33.61
C SER A 404 28.83 23.23 -32.86
N ASP A 405 29.53 22.21 -32.38
CA ASP A 405 29.09 21.19 -31.42
C ASP A 405 28.61 21.83 -30.10
N ALA A 406 27.56 22.64 -30.18
CA ALA A 406 26.78 23.05 -29.04
C ALA A 406 25.78 21.92 -28.81
N SER A 407 26.17 20.94 -27.98
CA SER A 407 25.22 20.02 -27.37
C SER A 407 24.14 20.89 -26.73
N ALA A 408 22.98 20.99 -27.37
CA ALA A 408 21.84 21.68 -26.81
C ALA A 408 21.64 21.15 -25.39
N PRO A 409 21.38 22.03 -24.40
CA PRO A 409 21.15 21.62 -23.03
C PRO A 409 20.08 20.54 -23.08
N VAL A 410 20.45 19.33 -22.66
CA VAL A 410 19.52 18.22 -22.59
C VAL A 410 18.51 18.65 -21.54
N ASP A 411 17.37 19.16 -21.99
CA ASP A 411 16.23 19.51 -21.15
C ASP A 411 16.04 18.35 -20.18
N THR A 412 16.29 18.60 -18.91
CA THR A 412 16.30 17.55 -17.89
C THR A 412 14.85 17.24 -17.59
N LEU A 413 14.37 16.19 -18.25
CA LEU A 413 13.01 15.69 -18.14
C LEU A 413 12.67 15.43 -16.66
N PRO A 414 11.46 15.80 -16.20
CA PRO A 414 11.03 15.49 -14.84
C PRO A 414 11.08 13.98 -14.59
N SER A 415 11.49 13.59 -13.38
CA SER A 415 11.56 12.16 -13.05
C SER A 415 10.17 11.48 -13.18
N PRO A 416 10.10 10.22 -13.66
CA PRO A 416 8.83 9.52 -13.84
C PRO A 416 7.97 9.45 -12.56
N GLY A 417 8.61 9.34 -11.38
CA GLY A 417 7.92 9.38 -10.09
C GLY A 417 7.25 10.73 -9.79
N LEU A 418 7.91 11.84 -10.14
CA LEU A 418 7.36 13.19 -9.99
C LEU A 418 6.15 13.38 -10.92
N THR A 419 6.27 12.94 -12.17
CA THR A 419 5.15 12.95 -13.14
C THR A 419 3.94 12.17 -12.62
N ARG A 420 4.14 10.95 -12.08
CA ARG A 420 3.04 10.16 -11.46
C ARG A 420 2.39 10.89 -10.29
N SER A 421 3.20 11.52 -9.45
CA SER A 421 2.73 12.27 -8.28
C SER A 421 1.92 13.51 -8.68
N LEU A 422 2.36 14.23 -9.72
CA LEU A 422 1.64 15.38 -10.26
C LEU A 422 0.29 14.98 -10.88
N ILE A 423 0.26 13.92 -11.70
CA ILE A 423 -0.98 13.40 -12.29
C ILE A 423 -1.97 13.03 -11.18
N SER A 424 -1.50 12.33 -10.14
CA SER A 424 -2.32 11.96 -8.99
C SER A 424 -2.86 13.18 -8.23
N SER A 425 -2.04 14.22 -8.08
CA SER A 425 -2.42 15.50 -7.45
C SER A 425 -3.52 16.22 -8.24
N LEU A 426 -3.38 16.30 -9.57
CA LEU A 426 -4.36 16.91 -10.46
C LEU A 426 -5.69 16.16 -10.43
N LEU A 427 -5.65 14.83 -10.44
CA LEU A 427 -6.86 14.01 -10.33
C LEU A 427 -7.54 14.17 -8.97
N ALA A 428 -6.78 14.21 -7.88
CA ALA A 428 -7.31 14.49 -6.54
C ALA A 428 -7.99 15.87 -6.47
N LEU A 429 -7.33 16.92 -7.00
CA LEU A 429 -7.89 18.26 -7.04
C LEU A 429 -9.12 18.36 -7.95
N SER A 430 -9.17 17.58 -9.03
CA SER A 430 -10.37 17.48 -9.86
C SER A 430 -11.54 16.85 -9.11
N ALA A 431 -11.31 15.75 -8.38
CA ALA A 431 -12.34 15.07 -7.60
C ALA A 431 -12.88 15.99 -6.49
N PHE A 432 -11.99 16.71 -5.80
CA PHE A 432 -12.34 17.71 -4.80
C PHE A 432 -13.27 18.81 -5.33
N ASN A 433 -12.99 19.30 -6.54
CA ASN A 433 -13.81 20.33 -7.20
C ASN A 433 -15.09 19.76 -7.85
N ALA A 434 -15.16 18.46 -8.12
CA ALA A 434 -16.35 17.83 -8.68
C ALA A 434 -17.44 17.52 -7.64
N GLN A 435 -17.11 17.52 -6.35
CA GLN A 435 -18.08 17.21 -5.28
C GLN A 435 -19.21 18.23 -5.12
N PRO A 436 -18.97 19.56 -5.12
CA PRO A 436 -20.06 20.52 -5.12
C PRO A 436 -20.81 20.44 -6.45
N SER A 437 -22.13 20.51 -6.38
CA SER A 437 -22.99 20.69 -7.57
C SER A 437 -22.91 22.11 -8.16
N ASP A 438 -21.97 22.93 -7.68
CA ASP A 438 -21.73 24.27 -8.22
C ASP A 438 -21.04 24.16 -9.58
N ARG A 439 -21.61 24.88 -10.55
CA ARG A 439 -21.09 24.94 -11.90
C ARG A 439 -19.66 25.44 -11.96
N ASN A 440 -19.31 26.46 -11.17
CA ASN A 440 -17.95 26.99 -11.17
C ASN A 440 -16.95 25.94 -10.66
N ALA A 441 -17.38 25.12 -9.69
CA ALA A 441 -16.57 24.01 -9.18
C ALA A 441 -16.39 22.93 -10.25
N LEU A 442 -17.45 22.55 -10.97
CA LEU A 442 -17.38 21.61 -12.10
C LEU A 442 -16.51 22.13 -13.26
N GLU A 443 -16.59 23.42 -13.58
CA GLU A 443 -15.73 24.03 -14.61
C GLU A 443 -14.25 24.00 -14.20
N ARG A 444 -13.93 24.27 -12.91
CA ARG A 444 -12.56 24.09 -12.37
C ARG A 444 -12.13 22.62 -12.38
N ALA A 445 -13.01 21.69 -12.01
CA ALA A 445 -12.72 20.26 -12.06
C ALA A 445 -12.33 19.82 -13.48
N LEU A 446 -13.08 20.29 -14.49
CA LEU A 446 -12.80 20.02 -15.90
C LEU A 446 -11.44 20.59 -16.35
N GLN A 447 -11.05 21.77 -15.88
CA GLN A 447 -9.72 22.34 -16.16
C GLN A 447 -8.58 21.48 -15.60
N TYR A 448 -8.71 20.97 -14.37
CA TYR A 448 -7.71 20.08 -13.77
C TYR A 448 -7.66 18.72 -14.48
N GLN A 449 -8.82 18.17 -14.86
CA GLN A 449 -8.90 16.92 -15.65
C GLN A 449 -8.24 17.07 -17.03
N ALA A 450 -8.51 18.18 -17.72
CA ALA A 450 -7.88 18.52 -18.98
C ALA A 450 -6.35 18.61 -18.85
N SER A 451 -5.88 19.23 -17.77
CA SER A 451 -4.45 19.33 -17.47
C SER A 451 -3.83 17.96 -17.22
N ALA A 452 -4.51 17.09 -16.47
CA ALA A 452 -4.09 15.70 -16.24
C ALA A 452 -4.03 14.90 -17.56
N LEU A 453 -5.06 14.98 -18.41
CA LEU A 453 -5.11 14.32 -19.72
C LEU A 453 -4.00 14.80 -20.67
N ARG A 454 -3.72 16.11 -20.68
CA ARG A 454 -2.63 16.65 -21.49
C ARG A 454 -1.29 16.08 -21.01
N LEU A 455 -1.08 16.05 -19.70
CA LEU A 455 0.15 15.51 -19.11
C LEU A 455 0.31 14.00 -19.39
N THR A 456 -0.74 13.19 -19.20
CA THR A 456 -0.69 11.75 -19.51
C THR A 456 -0.36 11.51 -20.99
N ARG A 457 -0.98 12.26 -21.90
CA ARG A 457 -0.77 12.11 -23.35
C ARG A 457 0.61 12.54 -23.81
N VAL A 458 1.15 13.64 -23.27
CA VAL A 458 2.53 14.06 -23.53
C VAL A 458 3.51 12.98 -23.08
N GLU A 459 3.31 12.39 -21.91
CA GLU A 459 4.20 11.37 -21.36
C GLU A 459 4.05 10.02 -22.08
N MET A 460 2.85 9.68 -22.55
CA MET A 460 2.67 8.54 -23.48
C MET A 460 3.43 8.76 -24.78
N GLY A 461 3.37 9.96 -25.37
CA GLY A 461 4.11 10.30 -26.58
C GLY A 461 5.62 10.22 -26.38
N ARG A 462 6.12 10.74 -25.27
CA ARG A 462 7.53 10.64 -24.88
C ARG A 462 7.97 9.19 -24.71
N SER A 463 7.17 8.37 -24.03
CA SER A 463 7.45 6.95 -23.83
C SER A 463 7.43 6.17 -25.15
N ALA A 464 6.56 6.56 -26.09
CA ALA A 464 6.50 5.95 -27.42
C ALA A 464 7.74 6.28 -28.27
N ILE A 465 8.25 7.52 -28.20
CA ILE A 465 9.46 7.96 -28.92
C ILE A 465 10.71 7.27 -28.38
N ALA A 466 10.82 7.17 -27.04
CA ALA A 466 11.93 6.44 -26.41
C ALA A 466 11.98 4.97 -26.84
N GLY A 467 10.84 4.43 -27.29
CA GLY A 467 10.65 3.01 -27.58
C GLY A 467 10.56 2.22 -26.27
N PRO A 468 9.61 1.28 -26.14
CA PRO A 468 9.67 0.36 -25.01
C PRO A 468 10.92 -0.51 -25.20
N ASP A 469 11.94 -0.25 -24.41
CA ASP A 469 12.98 -1.26 -24.21
C ASP A 469 12.26 -2.50 -23.68
N LYS A 470 12.27 -3.56 -24.49
CA LYS A 470 11.50 -4.77 -24.21
C LYS A 470 11.97 -5.44 -22.92
N ASP A 471 13.19 -5.12 -22.51
CA ASP A 471 13.84 -5.67 -21.34
C ASP A 471 13.70 -4.74 -20.11
N ASP A 472 13.26 -3.49 -20.26
CA ASP A 472 13.01 -2.54 -19.14
C ASP A 472 11.55 -2.68 -18.64
N SER A 473 11.34 -3.59 -17.69
CA SER A 473 10.04 -3.80 -17.03
C SER A 473 9.52 -2.53 -16.34
N GLY A 474 10.42 -1.70 -15.81
CA GLY A 474 10.08 -0.47 -15.10
C GLY A 474 9.48 0.57 -16.04
N ALA A 475 10.05 0.70 -17.25
CA ALA A 475 9.54 1.54 -18.32
C ALA A 475 8.14 1.11 -18.78
N GLN A 476 7.97 -0.18 -19.05
CA GLN A 476 6.69 -0.75 -19.47
C GLN A 476 5.62 -0.53 -18.39
N LEU A 477 5.97 -0.76 -17.13
CA LEU A 477 5.06 -0.55 -16.02
C LEU A 477 4.65 0.93 -15.90
N HIS A 478 5.58 1.86 -16.16
CA HIS A 478 5.29 3.30 -16.16
C HIS A 478 4.32 3.66 -17.27
N GLN A 479 4.53 3.15 -18.48
CA GLN A 479 3.62 3.36 -19.60
C GLN A 479 2.21 2.82 -19.29
N LEU A 480 2.11 1.63 -18.68
CA LEU A 480 0.81 1.07 -18.29
C LEU A 480 0.14 1.89 -17.18
N TRP A 481 0.93 2.40 -16.23
CA TRP A 481 0.42 3.28 -15.18
C TRP A 481 -0.16 4.58 -15.78
N ILE A 482 0.54 5.20 -16.74
CA ILE A 482 0.08 6.41 -17.43
C ILE A 482 -1.18 6.10 -18.24
N THR A 483 -1.22 4.97 -18.94
CA THR A 483 -2.40 4.53 -19.72
C THR A 483 -3.62 4.37 -18.81
N TYR A 484 -3.46 3.75 -17.64
CA TYR A 484 -4.55 3.62 -16.67
C TYR A 484 -5.06 4.99 -16.19
N HIS A 485 -4.15 5.92 -15.86
CA HIS A 485 -4.54 7.25 -15.38
C HIS A 485 -5.13 8.14 -16.49
N ASP A 486 -4.76 7.92 -17.75
CA ASP A 486 -5.44 8.52 -18.91
C ASP A 486 -6.90 8.07 -18.97
N GLY A 487 -7.15 6.75 -18.84
CA GLY A 487 -8.51 6.20 -18.78
C GLY A 487 -9.31 6.70 -17.58
N LEU A 488 -8.69 6.80 -16.40
CA LEU A 488 -9.33 7.35 -15.20
C LEU A 488 -9.70 8.83 -15.39
N ALA A 489 -8.82 9.63 -16.00
CA ALA A 489 -9.10 11.02 -16.31
C ALA A 489 -10.25 11.16 -17.32
N CYS A 490 -10.34 10.28 -18.33
CA CYS A 490 -11.47 10.23 -19.27
C CYS A 490 -12.81 9.97 -18.55
N VAL A 491 -12.84 9.08 -17.54
CA VAL A 491 -14.03 8.87 -16.70
C VAL A 491 -14.42 10.16 -15.98
N HIS A 492 -13.47 10.80 -15.29
CA HIS A 492 -13.72 12.05 -14.57
C HIS A 492 -14.26 13.15 -15.49
N VAL A 493 -13.71 13.29 -16.70
CA VAL A 493 -14.22 14.22 -17.73
C VAL A 493 -15.65 13.85 -18.12
N GLY A 494 -15.92 12.58 -18.43
CA GLY A 494 -17.25 12.11 -18.81
C GLY A 494 -18.32 12.42 -17.75
N GLU A 495 -18.01 12.19 -16.48
CA GLU A 495 -18.88 12.47 -15.34
C GLU A 495 -19.10 13.97 -15.14
N THR A 496 -18.02 14.76 -15.17
CA THR A 496 -18.08 16.22 -15.00
C THR A 496 -18.86 16.88 -16.12
N MET A 497 -18.66 16.41 -17.35
CA MET A 497 -19.43 16.79 -18.53
C MET A 497 -20.92 16.50 -18.36
N HIS A 498 -21.27 15.30 -17.90
CA HIS A 498 -22.65 14.94 -17.62
C HIS A 498 -23.24 15.81 -16.50
N GLY A 499 -22.48 16.10 -15.44
CA GLY A 499 -22.87 17.03 -14.37
C GLY A 499 -23.17 18.44 -14.89
N LEU A 500 -22.27 19.00 -15.71
CA LEU A 500 -22.45 20.31 -16.35
C LEU A 500 -23.68 20.33 -17.25
N GLN A 501 -23.91 19.29 -18.05
CA GLN A 501 -25.07 19.19 -18.95
C GLN A 501 -26.41 19.07 -18.20
N THR A 502 -26.41 18.42 -17.03
CA THR A 502 -27.61 18.25 -16.21
C THR A 502 -27.91 19.44 -15.30
N SER A 503 -26.92 20.31 -15.04
CA SER A 503 -27.12 21.55 -14.30
C SER A 503 -28.01 22.53 -15.10
N LYS A 504 -29.14 22.96 -14.51
CA LYS A 504 -30.08 23.90 -15.14
C LYS A 504 -29.36 25.24 -15.39
N GLY A 505 -29.40 25.73 -16.63
CA GLY A 505 -28.78 27.01 -17.02
C GLY A 505 -27.44 26.87 -17.76
N ALA A 506 -27.01 25.66 -18.11
CA ALA A 506 -25.80 25.44 -18.88
C ALA A 506 -25.96 25.87 -20.36
N GLY A 507 -25.46 27.07 -20.69
CA GLY A 507 -25.17 27.43 -22.07
C GLY A 507 -24.08 26.52 -22.63
N ALA A 508 -24.46 25.60 -23.54
CA ALA A 508 -23.59 24.61 -24.17
C ALA A 508 -22.31 25.16 -24.84
N ARG A 509 -22.22 26.49 -25.03
CA ARG A 509 -21.08 27.17 -25.64
C ARG A 509 -19.83 27.18 -24.75
N SER A 510 -19.98 27.31 -23.42
CA SER A 510 -18.82 27.40 -22.51
C SER A 510 -18.01 26.10 -22.49
N VAL A 511 -18.71 24.97 -22.41
CA VAL A 511 -18.07 23.66 -22.29
C VAL A 511 -17.35 23.25 -23.57
N ASN A 512 -17.94 23.54 -24.73
CA ASN A 512 -17.28 23.30 -26.02
C ASN A 512 -16.03 24.17 -26.20
N ALA A 513 -16.04 25.42 -25.70
CA ALA A 513 -14.86 26.29 -25.74
C ALA A 513 -13.74 25.75 -24.85
N LEU A 514 -14.06 25.22 -23.67
CA LEU A 514 -13.07 24.54 -22.83
C LEU A 514 -12.51 23.29 -23.51
N LEU A 515 -13.35 22.41 -24.04
CA LEU A 515 -12.89 21.19 -24.70
C LEU A 515 -12.03 21.44 -25.96
N SER A 516 -12.34 22.50 -26.72
CA SER A 516 -11.55 22.85 -27.90
C SER A 516 -10.14 23.33 -27.53
N THR A 517 -9.98 24.04 -26.41
CA THR A 517 -8.64 24.48 -25.95
C THR A 517 -7.72 23.33 -25.57
N VAL A 518 -8.28 22.16 -25.22
CA VAL A 518 -7.50 20.97 -24.85
C VAL A 518 -7.16 20.12 -26.09
N GLY A 519 -7.57 20.54 -27.29
CA GLY A 519 -7.37 19.75 -28.51
C GLY A 519 -8.24 18.48 -28.54
N LEU A 520 -9.30 18.44 -27.74
CA LEU A 520 -10.21 17.29 -27.59
C LEU A 520 -11.48 17.42 -28.44
N GLY A 521 -11.58 18.47 -29.26
CA GLY A 521 -12.78 18.75 -30.05
C GLY A 521 -12.89 17.88 -31.29
N SER A 522 -13.68 16.80 -31.22
CA SER A 522 -14.28 16.19 -32.40
C SER A 522 -15.68 16.80 -32.66
N SER A 523 -16.11 16.71 -33.93
CA SER A 523 -17.24 17.42 -34.53
C SER A 523 -18.53 17.39 -33.70
N ALA A 524 -19.26 18.50 -33.72
CA ALA A 524 -20.41 18.88 -32.89
C ALA A 524 -21.68 17.99 -32.92
N GLN A 525 -21.59 16.69 -33.20
CA GLN A 525 -22.75 15.79 -33.20
C GLN A 525 -22.91 15.02 -31.88
N GLN A 526 -24.01 15.39 -31.19
CA GLN A 526 -24.64 14.81 -29.99
C GLN A 526 -23.90 14.95 -28.64
N LYS A 527 -24.41 15.87 -27.79
CA LYS A 527 -23.97 16.15 -26.41
C LYS A 527 -23.89 14.91 -25.49
N GLN A 528 -24.82 13.98 -25.60
CA GLN A 528 -24.79 12.72 -24.83
C GLN A 528 -23.85 11.67 -25.45
N GLY A 529 -23.65 11.71 -26.77
CA GLY A 529 -22.68 10.85 -27.46
C GLY A 529 -21.26 11.12 -26.96
N GLN A 530 -20.95 12.35 -26.55
CA GLN A 530 -19.64 12.72 -26.01
C GLN A 530 -19.33 12.03 -24.68
N THR A 531 -20.25 11.98 -23.71
CA THR A 531 -20.02 11.27 -22.44
C THR A 531 -19.80 9.78 -22.66
N ILE A 532 -20.59 9.14 -23.52
CA ILE A 532 -20.42 7.72 -23.84
C ILE A 532 -19.08 7.47 -24.54
N ALA A 533 -18.66 8.35 -25.45
CA ALA A 533 -17.36 8.26 -26.12
C ALA A 533 -16.19 8.34 -25.12
N TRP A 534 -16.25 9.23 -24.12
CA TRP A 534 -15.24 9.29 -23.04
C TRP A 534 -15.18 8.00 -22.22
N LEU A 535 -16.33 7.40 -21.92
CA LEU A 535 -16.40 6.11 -21.23
C LEU A 535 -15.86 4.95 -22.08
N ASP A 536 -16.07 5.00 -23.40
CA ASP A 536 -15.52 4.02 -24.34
C ASP A 536 -13.99 4.14 -24.45
N GLU A 537 -13.46 5.35 -24.56
CA GLU A 537 -12.00 5.57 -24.53
C GLU A 537 -11.42 5.09 -23.20
N ALA A 538 -12.04 5.43 -22.07
CA ALA A 538 -11.62 4.95 -20.75
C ALA A 538 -11.61 3.42 -20.64
N ARG A 539 -12.63 2.76 -21.21
CA ARG A 539 -12.72 1.30 -21.26
C ARG A 539 -11.57 0.71 -22.07
N GLU A 540 -11.28 1.28 -23.22
CA GLU A 540 -10.20 0.83 -24.10
C GLU A 540 -8.85 0.93 -23.39
N ARG A 541 -8.57 2.06 -22.71
CA ARG A 541 -7.35 2.23 -21.90
C ARG A 541 -7.25 1.18 -20.79
N ALA A 542 -8.33 0.98 -20.03
CA ALA A 542 -8.35 -0.02 -18.97
C ALA A 542 -8.14 -1.44 -19.52
N GLN A 543 -8.75 -1.78 -20.65
CA GLN A 543 -8.59 -3.08 -21.30
C GLN A 543 -7.16 -3.27 -21.82
N LEU A 544 -6.53 -2.23 -22.38
CA LEU A 544 -5.13 -2.28 -22.81
C LEU A 544 -4.21 -2.63 -21.64
N VAL A 545 -4.45 -2.03 -20.46
CA VAL A 545 -3.67 -2.35 -19.26
C VAL A 545 -3.92 -3.79 -18.80
N LEU A 546 -5.18 -4.26 -18.82
CA LEU A 546 -5.50 -5.65 -18.50
C LEU A 546 -4.83 -6.64 -19.46
N ASP A 547 -4.85 -6.38 -20.76
CA ASP A 547 -4.24 -7.25 -21.77
C ASP A 547 -2.71 -7.35 -21.61
N ASN A 548 -2.08 -6.29 -21.08
CA ASN A 548 -0.63 -6.24 -20.83
C ASN A 548 -0.20 -6.74 -19.45
N LEU A 549 -1.14 -6.89 -18.50
CA LEU A 549 -0.85 -7.36 -17.14
C LEU A 549 -1.36 -8.77 -16.86
N SER A 550 -2.44 -9.21 -17.52
CA SER A 550 -3.15 -10.45 -17.17
C SER A 550 -2.90 -11.60 -18.15
N LYS A 551 -2.89 -12.83 -17.62
CA LYS A 551 -2.87 -14.07 -18.43
C LYS A 551 -4.18 -14.27 -19.19
N THR A 552 -5.30 -13.86 -18.58
CA THR A 552 -6.65 -14.09 -19.09
C THR A 552 -7.19 -12.83 -19.79
N LYS A 553 -7.23 -12.85 -21.12
CA LYS A 553 -7.79 -11.75 -21.92
C LYS A 553 -9.29 -11.55 -21.72
N THR A 554 -10.03 -12.65 -21.58
CA THR A 554 -11.50 -12.63 -21.45
C THR A 554 -11.92 -13.13 -20.07
N ARG A 555 -12.14 -12.19 -19.15
CA ARG A 555 -12.56 -12.51 -17.78
C ARG A 555 -14.05 -12.85 -17.75
N ARG A 556 -14.41 -14.04 -17.24
CA ARG A 556 -15.79 -14.30 -16.79
C ARG A 556 -16.04 -13.65 -15.42
N PRO A 557 -17.25 -13.17 -15.11
CA PRO A 557 -17.59 -12.68 -13.78
C PRO A 557 -17.19 -13.69 -12.69
N GLY A 558 -16.38 -13.27 -11.71
CA GLY A 558 -15.88 -14.13 -10.63
C GLY A 558 -14.55 -14.85 -10.91
N GLU A 559 -14.04 -14.83 -12.14
CA GLU A 559 -12.72 -15.40 -12.45
C GLU A 559 -11.60 -14.54 -11.83
N LYS A 560 -10.66 -15.22 -11.17
CA LYS A 560 -9.47 -14.60 -10.57
C LYS A 560 -8.51 -14.20 -11.68
N VAL A 561 -8.20 -12.92 -11.77
CA VAL A 561 -7.26 -12.41 -12.78
C VAL A 561 -5.84 -12.66 -12.29
N GLU A 562 -5.10 -13.50 -13.01
CA GLU A 562 -3.70 -13.81 -12.71
C GLU A 562 -2.75 -12.92 -13.51
N LEU A 563 -1.64 -12.56 -12.87
CA LEU A 563 -0.60 -11.72 -13.45
C LEU A 563 0.20 -12.50 -14.50
N LEU A 564 0.61 -11.86 -15.60
CA LEU A 564 1.50 -12.47 -16.59
C LEU A 564 2.83 -12.86 -15.96
N LYS A 565 3.39 -13.98 -16.43
CA LYS A 565 4.65 -14.54 -15.91
C LYS A 565 5.79 -13.51 -15.93
N LYS A 566 5.85 -12.64 -16.94
CA LYS A 566 6.88 -11.57 -17.03
C LYS A 566 6.91 -10.64 -15.81
N TRP A 567 5.75 -10.36 -15.21
CA TRP A 567 5.63 -9.53 -14.00
C TRP A 567 5.70 -10.37 -12.72
N GLU A 568 5.45 -11.68 -12.80
CA GLU A 568 5.71 -12.58 -11.68
C GLU A 568 7.22 -12.72 -11.44
N ASP A 569 8.00 -12.73 -12.53
CA ASP A 569 9.45 -12.86 -12.55
C ASP A 569 10.19 -11.51 -12.42
N SER A 570 9.49 -10.37 -12.44
CA SER A 570 10.09 -9.03 -12.28
C SER A 570 10.51 -8.73 -10.84
N SER A 571 11.10 -7.56 -10.58
CA SER A 571 11.42 -7.14 -9.21
C SER A 571 10.17 -7.14 -8.32
N LEU A 572 10.34 -7.34 -7.01
CA LEU A 572 9.21 -7.41 -6.08
C LEU A 572 8.40 -6.11 -6.07
N GLU A 573 9.09 -4.98 -6.19
CA GLU A 573 8.52 -3.64 -6.27
C GLU A 573 7.60 -3.53 -7.49
N GLU A 574 8.11 -3.88 -8.68
CA GLU A 574 7.33 -3.89 -9.92
C GLU A 574 6.17 -4.88 -9.87
N GLN A 575 6.37 -6.08 -9.31
CA GLN A 575 5.32 -7.09 -9.18
C GLN A 575 4.15 -6.56 -8.33
N ILE A 576 4.45 -5.87 -7.23
CA ILE A 576 3.44 -5.32 -6.33
C ILE A 576 2.68 -4.19 -7.02
N GLN A 577 3.37 -3.30 -7.72
CA GLN A 577 2.75 -2.22 -8.48
C GLN A 577 1.92 -2.76 -9.65
N ALA A 578 2.40 -3.78 -10.37
CA ALA A 578 1.66 -4.45 -11.43
C ALA A 578 0.39 -5.13 -10.90
N LYS A 579 0.44 -5.79 -9.73
CA LYS A 579 -0.75 -6.36 -9.08
C LYS A 579 -1.78 -5.29 -8.69
N ARG A 580 -1.33 -4.13 -8.21
CA ARG A 580 -2.22 -2.99 -7.90
C ARG A 580 -2.89 -2.47 -9.16
N LEU A 581 -2.09 -2.18 -10.17
CA LEU A 581 -2.55 -1.67 -11.45
C LEU A 581 -3.53 -2.63 -12.14
N LEU A 582 -3.29 -3.93 -12.02
CA LEU A 582 -4.19 -4.98 -12.49
C LEU A 582 -5.54 -4.92 -11.77
N ARG A 583 -5.53 -4.91 -10.42
CA ARG A 583 -6.74 -4.80 -9.60
C ARG A 583 -7.52 -3.53 -9.90
N ASP A 584 -6.83 -2.41 -10.04
CA ASP A 584 -7.45 -1.09 -10.19
C ASP A 584 -7.98 -0.90 -11.62
N SER A 585 -7.33 -1.45 -12.64
CA SER A 585 -7.86 -1.54 -14.02
C SER A 585 -9.12 -2.40 -14.12
N VAL A 586 -9.18 -3.51 -13.37
CA VAL A 586 -10.40 -4.34 -13.29
C VAL A 586 -11.55 -3.52 -12.71
N ARG A 587 -11.31 -2.83 -11.59
CA ARG A 587 -12.33 -2.00 -10.93
C ARG A 587 -12.80 -0.85 -11.82
N LEU A 588 -11.87 -0.19 -12.51
CA LEU A 588 -12.19 0.90 -13.42
C LEU A 588 -13.09 0.40 -14.56
N ARG A 589 -12.73 -0.71 -15.21
CA ARG A 589 -13.55 -1.30 -16.28
C ARG A 589 -14.94 -1.69 -15.80
N ASP A 590 -15.02 -2.37 -14.65
CA ASP A 590 -16.30 -2.82 -14.09
C ASP A 590 -17.18 -1.59 -13.72
N ALA A 591 -16.60 -0.51 -13.17
CA ALA A 591 -17.31 0.75 -12.89
C ALA A 591 -17.80 1.47 -14.16
N ILE A 592 -17.00 1.47 -15.24
CA ILE A 592 -17.41 2.02 -16.53
C ILE A 592 -18.62 1.26 -17.10
N ASP A 593 -18.62 -0.07 -16.99
CA ASP A 593 -19.74 -0.90 -17.44
C ASP A 593 -21.03 -0.56 -16.70
N ASP A 594 -20.94 -0.39 -15.37
CA ASP A 594 -22.06 0.04 -14.54
C ASP A 594 -22.56 1.44 -14.93
N MET A 595 -21.66 2.40 -15.14
CA MET A 595 -22.02 3.76 -15.58
C MET A 595 -22.72 3.76 -16.94
N LYS A 596 -22.20 3.00 -17.92
CA LYS A 596 -22.81 2.88 -19.25
C LYS A 596 -24.20 2.24 -19.17
N TYR A 597 -24.38 1.23 -18.31
CA TYR A 597 -25.68 0.62 -18.07
C TYR A 597 -26.68 1.64 -17.50
N ILE A 598 -26.28 2.44 -16.51
CA ILE A 598 -27.14 3.47 -15.92
C ILE A 598 -27.53 4.53 -16.97
N LEU A 599 -26.59 4.96 -17.81
CA LEU A 599 -26.85 5.94 -18.87
C LEU A 599 -27.78 5.39 -19.95
N SER A 600 -27.66 4.11 -20.33
CA SER A 600 -28.54 3.50 -21.35
C SER A 600 -29.96 3.29 -20.85
N VAL A 601 -30.14 2.88 -19.58
CA VAL A 601 -31.48 2.74 -18.96
C VAL A 601 -32.20 4.08 -18.85
N LYS A 602 -31.46 5.19 -18.70
CA LYS A 602 -32.04 6.54 -18.71
C LYS A 602 -32.45 7.02 -20.11
N GLN A 603 -31.92 6.43 -21.18
CA GLN A 603 -32.27 6.79 -22.56
C GLN A 603 -33.55 6.09 -23.03
N THR A 604 -33.87 4.93 -22.47
CA THR A 604 -35.06 4.15 -22.85
C THR A 604 -36.31 4.57 -22.10
N LYS A 605 -36.17 5.37 -21.03
CA LYS A 605 -37.26 5.99 -20.27
C LYS A 605 -37.45 7.43 -20.72
#